data_AF-A0A2T7G7M3-F1
#
_entry.id   AF-A0A2T7G7M3-F1
#
_cell.length_a   1.000
_cell.length_b   1.000
_cell.length_c   1.000
_cell.angle_alpha   90.00
_cell.angle_beta   90.00
_cell.angle_gamma   90.00
#
_symmetry.space_group_name_H-M   'P 1'
#
loop_
_entity.id
_entity.type
_entity.pdbx_description
1 polymer ?
#
loop_
_entity_poly.entity_id
_entity_poly.type
_entity_poly.pdbx_seq_one_letter_code
_entity_poly.pdbx_strand_id
1 'polypeptide(L)'
;MANPKSDKTILRALAGEAQQVPPIWMMRQAGRYLPEYKATRAEAGDFLSLCYNPDLATEVTLQPIRRFGFDAAILFADILLVPQALGADLWFVTGEGPRLSTITGEAEFAQLRGVEDIHETLSPIYQTVRNLASALPKETTLIGFAGAPWTVATYMIAGKGTPDQGPAHELKGTHPAVFDALIERLTKATIEYLSAQIDAGAEVVKLFDSWAGSLKGPDFDRYALEPTRQIIAALKARHPGTPIIAFPRQAGDKYIGFHKASGADCVAVDDSVSAEWVAEHVQPDGCVQGNLASSHMVTGGDALVRETRRIVEALRGGPHIFNLGHGITPDADPANVQLMIDTVRSA
;
A
#
# COMPACT_ATOMS: atom_id res chain seq x y z
N MET A 1 -26.48 0.53 12.35
CA MET A 1 -26.62 1.96 12.68
C MET A 1 -25.54 2.68 11.89
N ALA A 2 -25.89 3.69 11.09
CA ALA A 2 -24.88 4.44 10.35
C ALA A 2 -23.93 5.11 11.36
N ASN A 3 -22.63 4.85 11.22
CA ASN A 3 -21.59 5.51 12.00
C ASN A 3 -21.78 7.03 11.87
N PRO A 4 -21.56 7.85 12.92
CA PRO A 4 -21.52 9.30 12.74
C PRO A 4 -20.55 9.61 11.61
N LYS A 5 -20.99 10.42 10.62
CA LYS A 5 -20.16 10.80 9.47
C LYS A 5 -18.84 11.34 10.01
N SER A 6 -17.74 10.66 9.72
CA SER A 6 -16.40 11.10 10.13
C SER A 6 -16.10 12.45 9.50
N ASP A 7 -15.50 13.36 10.27
CA ASP A 7 -15.04 14.64 9.73
C ASP A 7 -13.75 14.48 8.87
N LYS A 8 -13.09 13.31 8.94
CA LYS A 8 -11.88 13.02 8.17
C LYS A 8 -12.19 12.85 6.69
N THR A 9 -11.58 13.67 5.84
CA THR A 9 -11.81 13.76 4.39
C THR A 9 -11.51 12.44 3.67
N ILE A 10 -10.45 11.71 4.05
CA ILE A 10 -10.15 10.37 3.51
C ILE A 10 -11.28 9.38 3.78
N LEU A 11 -11.76 9.28 5.03
CA LEU A 11 -12.84 8.36 5.40
C LEU A 11 -14.16 8.71 4.71
N ARG A 12 -14.43 10.00 4.45
CA ARG A 12 -15.58 10.45 3.67
C ARG A 12 -15.50 10.00 2.21
N ALA A 13 -14.35 10.15 1.55
CA ALA A 13 -14.14 9.63 0.19
C ALA A 13 -14.36 8.12 0.13
N LEU A 14 -13.80 7.38 1.10
CA LEU A 14 -13.97 5.93 1.22
C LEU A 14 -15.41 5.49 1.49
N ALA A 15 -16.21 6.36 2.12
CA ALA A 15 -17.65 6.15 2.31
C ALA A 15 -18.49 6.52 1.06
N GLY A 16 -17.84 6.84 -0.06
CA GLY A 16 -18.48 7.15 -1.34
C GLY A 16 -18.79 8.63 -1.56
N GLU A 17 -18.31 9.53 -0.69
CA GLU A 17 -18.57 10.97 -0.86
C GLU A 17 -17.65 11.59 -1.91
N ALA A 18 -18.25 12.12 -2.98
CA ALA A 18 -17.57 13.02 -3.90
C ALA A 18 -17.35 14.39 -3.23
N GLN A 19 -16.09 14.75 -3.03
CA GLN A 19 -15.69 16.00 -2.36
C GLN A 19 -15.23 17.03 -3.38
N GLN A 20 -15.50 18.31 -3.10
CA GLN A 20 -15.09 19.41 -3.98
C GLN A 20 -13.56 19.47 -4.16
N VAL A 21 -12.83 19.30 -3.05
CA VAL A 21 -11.39 19.13 -3.04
C VAL A 21 -11.12 17.70 -2.60
N PRO A 22 -10.51 16.84 -3.43
CA PRO A 22 -10.23 15.47 -3.03
C PRO A 22 -9.17 15.47 -1.92
N PRO A 23 -9.31 14.63 -0.88
CA PRO A 23 -8.25 14.44 0.10
C PRO A 23 -6.98 13.91 -0.56
N ILE A 24 -5.83 14.28 -0.03
CA ILE A 24 -4.53 13.94 -0.59
C ILE A 24 -3.59 13.31 0.44
N TRP A 25 -2.94 12.23 0.01
CA TRP A 25 -1.76 11.66 0.66
C TRP A 25 -0.83 11.07 -0.41
N MET A 26 0.36 10.61 -0.03
CA MET A 26 1.34 10.12 -1.00
C MET A 26 1.98 8.79 -0.60
N MET A 27 2.04 7.83 -1.53
CA MET A 27 2.83 6.62 -1.35
C MET A 27 4.32 6.95 -1.15
N ARG A 28 4.91 6.40 -0.08
CA ARG A 28 6.28 6.72 0.39
C ARG A 28 6.46 8.18 0.84
N GLN A 29 5.42 8.81 1.38
CA GLN A 29 5.51 10.16 1.96
C GLN A 29 6.58 10.30 3.06
N ALA A 30 6.84 9.24 3.84
CA ALA A 30 8.01 9.15 4.70
C ALA A 30 9.13 8.45 3.91
N GLY A 31 10.19 9.18 3.52
CA GLY A 31 11.22 8.59 2.68
C GLY A 31 12.41 9.47 2.38
N ARG A 32 13.35 8.90 1.62
CA ARG A 32 14.69 9.44 1.34
C ARG A 32 14.72 10.77 0.59
N TYR A 33 13.61 11.28 0.09
CA TYR A 33 13.54 12.62 -0.49
C TYR A 33 13.55 13.72 0.60
N LEU A 34 13.23 13.37 1.86
CA LEU A 34 13.24 14.29 3.00
C LEU A 34 14.60 14.27 3.73
N PRO A 35 15.23 15.44 3.96
CA PRO A 35 16.43 15.55 4.80
C PRO A 35 16.24 15.01 6.22
N GLU A 36 15.11 15.35 6.86
CA GLU A 36 14.73 14.92 8.20
C GLU A 36 14.58 13.40 8.31
N TYR A 37 14.07 12.74 7.26
CA TYR A 37 14.02 11.28 7.20
C TYR A 37 15.43 10.69 7.18
N LYS A 38 16.36 11.26 6.40
CA LYS A 38 17.74 10.77 6.33
C LYS A 38 18.43 10.87 7.68
N ALA A 39 18.17 11.94 8.44
CA ALA A 39 18.71 12.13 9.78
C ALA A 39 18.23 11.03 10.74
N THR A 40 16.92 10.83 10.88
CA THR A 40 16.35 9.78 11.74
C THR A 40 16.78 8.37 11.29
N ARG A 41 16.86 8.15 9.98
CA ARG A 41 17.33 6.88 9.41
C ARG A 41 18.77 6.57 9.79
N ALA A 42 19.63 7.59 9.93
CA ALA A 42 21.01 7.42 10.36
C ALA A 42 21.12 7.03 11.84
N GLU A 43 20.23 7.53 12.69
CA GLU A 43 20.16 7.15 14.11
C GLU A 43 19.79 5.67 14.31
N ALA A 44 18.89 5.15 13.47
CA ALA A 44 18.47 3.74 13.52
C ALA A 44 19.50 2.74 12.98
N GLY A 45 20.54 3.20 12.27
CA GLY A 45 21.53 2.34 11.60
C GLY A 45 20.99 1.72 10.31
N ASP A 46 20.14 0.70 10.40
CA ASP A 46 19.55 -0.01 9.23
C ASP A 46 18.01 0.08 9.14
N PHE A 47 17.46 -0.35 8.00
CA PHE A 47 16.07 -0.06 7.64
C PHE A 47 15.10 -0.93 8.45
N LEU A 48 15.51 -2.16 8.75
CA LEU A 48 14.74 -3.05 9.61
C LEU A 48 14.79 -2.54 11.05
N SER A 49 15.97 -2.13 11.52
CA SER A 49 16.14 -1.49 12.83
C SER A 49 15.24 -0.26 12.98
N LEU A 50 15.07 0.54 11.91
CA LEU A 50 14.11 1.65 11.91
C LEU A 50 12.65 1.15 11.97
N CYS A 51 12.26 0.15 11.17
CA CYS A 51 10.90 -0.40 11.18
C CYS A 51 10.52 -1.00 12.55
N TYR A 52 11.46 -1.66 13.22
CA TYR A 52 11.24 -2.35 14.49
C TYR A 52 11.45 -1.45 15.73
N ASN A 53 11.81 -0.18 15.55
CA ASN A 53 11.86 0.80 16.62
C ASN A 53 10.57 1.64 16.58
N PRO A 54 9.59 1.41 17.48
CA PRO A 54 8.30 2.09 17.40
C PRO A 54 8.38 3.60 17.49
N ASP A 55 9.32 4.14 18.27
CA ASP A 55 9.47 5.59 18.47
C ASP A 55 10.03 6.24 17.20
N LEU A 56 11.10 5.67 16.62
CA LEU A 56 11.68 6.18 15.39
C LEU A 56 10.75 6.00 14.18
N ALA A 57 10.04 4.85 14.09
CA ALA A 57 9.04 4.61 13.06
C ALA A 57 7.85 5.58 13.17
N THR A 58 7.43 5.91 14.40
CA THR A 58 6.43 6.95 14.67
C THR A 58 6.94 8.31 14.19
N GLU A 59 8.16 8.68 14.55
CA GLU A 59 8.75 9.98 14.17
C GLU A 59 8.80 10.14 12.65
N VAL A 60 9.36 9.18 11.91
CA VAL A 60 9.44 9.29 10.45
C VAL A 60 8.07 9.32 9.77
N THR A 61 7.05 8.68 10.37
CA THR A 61 5.67 8.73 9.86
C THR A 61 5.06 10.13 10.04
N LEU A 62 5.39 10.82 11.15
CA LEU A 62 4.87 12.16 11.46
C LEU A 62 5.56 13.27 10.65
N GLN A 63 6.80 13.09 10.20
CA GLN A 63 7.55 14.08 9.42
C GLN A 63 6.76 14.68 8.22
N PRO A 64 6.22 13.89 7.28
CA PRO A 64 5.45 14.44 6.16
C PRO A 64 4.13 15.08 6.61
N ILE A 65 3.54 14.66 7.73
CA ILE A 65 2.34 15.30 8.27
C ILE A 65 2.66 16.70 8.77
N ARG A 66 3.75 16.86 9.53
CA ARG A 66 4.20 18.19 10.00
C ARG A 66 4.60 19.11 8.86
N ARG A 67 5.21 18.57 7.80
CA ARG A 67 5.73 19.36 6.68
C ARG A 67 4.65 19.77 5.67
N PHE A 68 3.75 18.86 5.34
CA PHE A 68 2.83 19.00 4.20
C PHE A 68 1.35 19.04 4.60
N GLY A 69 1.03 18.60 5.82
CA GLY A 69 -0.35 18.52 6.31
C GLY A 69 -1.22 17.59 5.47
N PHE A 70 -0.70 16.43 5.04
CA PHE A 70 -1.50 15.44 4.29
C PHE A 70 -2.75 15.01 5.07
N ASP A 71 -3.82 14.66 4.35
CA ASP A 71 -5.08 14.18 4.93
C ASP A 71 -4.96 12.76 5.51
N ALA A 72 -3.89 12.04 5.16
CA ALA A 72 -3.57 10.73 5.71
C ALA A 72 -2.09 10.57 6.09
N ALA A 73 -1.85 9.82 7.15
CA ALA A 73 -0.56 9.23 7.47
C ALA A 73 -0.61 7.73 7.14
N ILE A 74 0.44 7.21 6.53
CA ILE A 74 0.61 5.76 6.35
C ILE A 74 1.71 5.27 7.29
N LEU A 75 1.45 4.17 7.99
CA LEU A 75 2.43 3.46 8.81
C LEU A 75 3.77 3.33 8.08
N PHE A 76 4.87 3.68 8.74
CA PHE A 76 6.20 3.34 8.26
C PHE A 76 6.54 1.89 8.61
N ALA A 77 6.50 1.02 7.60
CA ALA A 77 6.86 -0.38 7.68
C ALA A 77 7.28 -0.87 6.27
N ASP A 78 7.45 -2.18 6.09
CA ASP A 78 7.71 -2.81 4.79
C ASP A 78 6.78 -4.01 4.54
N ILE A 79 6.45 -4.28 3.28
CA ILE A 79 5.62 -5.43 2.91
C ILE A 79 6.31 -6.77 3.20
N LEU A 80 7.64 -6.76 3.32
CA LEU A 80 8.47 -7.95 3.53
C LEU A 80 8.63 -8.31 5.01
N LEU A 81 8.03 -7.57 5.94
CA LEU A 81 8.04 -7.96 7.36
C LEU A 81 7.18 -9.22 7.61
N VAL A 82 6.09 -9.41 6.87
CA VAL A 82 5.27 -10.64 6.95
C VAL A 82 6.07 -11.90 6.58
N PRO A 83 6.75 -11.99 5.43
CA PRO A 83 7.55 -13.18 5.12
C PRO A 83 8.72 -13.36 6.09
N GLN A 84 9.31 -12.29 6.63
CA GLN A 84 10.32 -12.40 7.69
C GLN A 84 9.72 -13.03 8.96
N ALA A 85 8.54 -12.58 9.38
CA ALA A 85 7.84 -13.12 10.54
C ALA A 85 7.42 -14.60 10.34
N LEU A 86 7.21 -15.03 9.09
CA LEU A 86 7.01 -16.42 8.71
C LEU A 86 8.32 -17.24 8.66
N GLY A 87 9.47 -16.64 8.94
CA GLY A 87 10.76 -17.33 9.06
C GLY A 87 11.71 -17.16 7.87
N ALA A 88 11.41 -16.31 6.89
CA ALA A 88 12.39 -15.99 5.85
C ALA A 88 13.49 -15.06 6.39
N ASP A 89 14.74 -15.28 6.00
CA ASP A 89 15.82 -14.34 6.27
C ASP A 89 15.60 -13.09 5.42
N LEU A 90 15.55 -11.90 6.04
CA LEU A 90 15.36 -10.62 5.36
C LEU A 90 16.52 -9.67 5.69
N TRP A 91 17.13 -9.09 4.67
CA TRP A 91 18.13 -8.04 4.83
C TRP A 91 18.07 -7.02 3.69
N PHE A 92 18.65 -5.84 3.91
CA PHE A 92 18.68 -4.76 2.93
C PHE A 92 20.11 -4.46 2.51
N VAL A 93 20.36 -4.49 1.20
CA VAL A 93 21.66 -4.15 0.63
C VAL A 93 21.63 -2.70 0.14
N THR A 94 22.60 -1.91 0.58
CA THR A 94 22.73 -0.50 0.20
C THR A 94 22.78 -0.35 -1.32
N GLY A 95 21.83 0.39 -1.90
CA GLY A 95 21.73 0.62 -3.34
C GLY A 95 21.03 -0.48 -4.13
N GLU A 96 20.88 -1.69 -3.59
CA GLU A 96 20.26 -2.82 -4.31
C GLU A 96 18.85 -3.21 -3.80
N GLY A 97 18.48 -2.74 -2.61
CA GLY A 97 17.16 -2.99 -2.02
C GLY A 97 17.09 -4.27 -1.19
N PRO A 98 15.87 -4.81 -0.96
CA PRO A 98 15.68 -5.96 -0.09
C PRO A 98 16.20 -7.26 -0.71
N ARG A 99 16.56 -8.19 0.17
CA ARG A 99 16.94 -9.56 -0.12
C ARG A 99 16.24 -10.51 0.84
N LEU A 100 15.79 -11.65 0.33
CA LEU A 100 15.19 -12.72 1.11
C LEU A 100 15.88 -14.08 0.86
N SER A 101 15.83 -14.97 1.85
CA SER A 101 15.97 -16.41 1.59
C SER A 101 14.91 -16.87 0.59
N THR A 102 15.27 -17.79 -0.31
CA THR A 102 14.41 -18.22 -1.42
C THR A 102 13.55 -19.43 -1.07
N ILE A 103 12.34 -19.50 -1.64
CA ILE A 103 11.51 -20.70 -1.70
C ILE A 103 11.53 -21.26 -3.11
N THR A 104 12.19 -22.40 -3.30
CA THR A 104 12.34 -23.05 -4.61
C THR A 104 11.57 -24.37 -4.72
N GLY A 105 11.05 -24.90 -3.62
CA GLY A 105 10.21 -26.09 -3.59
C GLY A 105 9.67 -26.42 -2.20
N GLU A 106 9.30 -27.68 -2.00
CA GLU A 106 8.66 -28.16 -0.77
C GLU A 106 9.55 -28.03 0.46
N ALA A 107 10.86 -28.25 0.31
CA ALA A 107 11.81 -28.25 1.43
C ALA A 107 11.92 -26.88 2.09
N GLU A 108 12.02 -25.80 1.31
CA GLU A 108 12.07 -24.43 1.84
C GLU A 108 10.71 -23.99 2.35
N PHE A 109 9.62 -24.36 1.67
CA PHE A 109 8.26 -24.05 2.14
C PHE A 109 7.96 -24.70 3.51
N ALA A 110 8.40 -25.92 3.74
CA ALA A 110 8.19 -26.64 5.00
C ALA A 110 8.90 -26.01 6.21
N GLN A 111 9.87 -25.12 5.98
CA GLN A 111 10.58 -24.40 7.06
C GLN A 111 9.82 -23.17 7.56
N LEU A 112 8.76 -22.73 6.85
CA LEU A 112 7.98 -21.57 7.27
C LEU A 112 7.22 -21.83 8.57
N ARG A 113 7.28 -20.84 9.47
CA ARG A 113 6.56 -20.80 10.74
C ARG A 113 5.05 -20.71 10.55
N GLY A 114 4.30 -21.02 11.60
CA GLY A 114 2.85 -20.93 11.63
C GLY A 114 2.36 -19.49 11.41
N VAL A 115 1.11 -19.34 10.96
CA VAL A 115 0.49 -18.02 10.75
C VAL A 115 0.41 -17.23 12.05
N GLU A 116 0.04 -17.88 13.16
CA GLU A 116 -0.10 -17.24 14.47
C GLU A 116 1.23 -16.74 15.05
N ASP A 117 2.35 -17.30 14.58
CA ASP A 117 3.69 -16.96 15.06
C ASP A 117 4.15 -15.57 14.61
N ILE A 118 3.50 -14.98 13.59
CA ILE A 118 3.95 -13.71 13.02
C ILE A 118 3.92 -12.57 14.04
N HIS A 119 3.02 -12.64 15.03
CA HIS A 119 2.82 -11.59 16.00
C HIS A 119 4.04 -11.38 16.91
N GLU A 120 4.84 -12.41 17.15
CA GLU A 120 6.08 -12.31 17.93
C GLU A 120 7.02 -11.29 17.29
N THR A 121 7.28 -11.44 15.99
CA THR A 121 8.14 -10.55 15.21
C THR A 121 7.47 -9.20 14.93
N LEU A 122 6.16 -9.18 14.67
CA LEU A 122 5.44 -7.98 14.21
C LEU A 122 4.89 -7.10 15.35
N SER A 123 5.04 -7.52 16.61
CA SER A 123 4.58 -6.75 17.77
C SER A 123 5.08 -5.29 17.83
N PRO A 124 6.32 -4.94 17.41
CA PRO A 124 6.76 -3.54 17.39
C PRO A 124 5.96 -2.70 16.41
N ILE A 125 5.51 -3.28 15.29
CA ILE A 125 4.73 -2.57 14.28
C ILE A 125 3.37 -2.16 14.85
N TYR A 126 2.71 -3.06 15.60
CA TYR A 126 1.45 -2.73 16.27
C TYR A 126 1.64 -1.64 17.32
N GLN A 127 2.82 -1.59 17.97
CA GLN A 127 3.15 -0.50 18.88
C GLN A 127 3.31 0.83 18.13
N THR A 128 3.96 0.85 16.96
CA THR A 128 4.02 2.04 16.10
C THR A 128 2.61 2.54 15.74
N VAL A 129 1.70 1.64 15.38
CA VAL A 129 0.31 2.01 15.06
C VAL A 129 -0.39 2.65 16.28
N ARG A 130 -0.24 2.07 17.49
CA ARG A 130 -0.80 2.67 18.73
C ARG A 130 -0.24 4.06 19.03
N ASN A 131 1.07 4.23 18.85
CA ASN A 131 1.74 5.52 19.02
C ASN A 131 1.15 6.55 18.05
N LEU A 132 1.00 6.19 16.77
CA LEU A 132 0.45 7.06 15.73
C LEU A 132 -1.01 7.40 15.96
N ALA A 133 -1.84 6.44 16.35
CA ALA A 133 -3.25 6.66 16.65
C ALA A 133 -3.45 7.70 17.77
N SER A 134 -2.47 7.81 18.68
CA SER A 134 -2.48 8.80 19.77
C SER A 134 -1.86 10.14 19.37
N ALA A 135 -0.88 10.14 18.47
CA ALA A 135 -0.04 11.32 18.17
C ALA A 135 -0.51 12.12 16.93
N LEU A 136 -1.27 11.52 16.03
CA LEU A 136 -1.72 12.17 14.80
C LEU A 136 -2.75 13.28 15.07
N PRO A 137 -2.76 14.36 14.27
CA PRO A 137 -3.85 15.32 14.29
C PRO A 137 -5.21 14.64 14.10
N LYS A 138 -6.26 15.20 14.73
CA LYS A 138 -7.61 14.59 14.74
C LYS A 138 -8.21 14.46 13.34
N GLU A 139 -7.78 15.29 12.41
CA GLU A 139 -8.21 15.33 11.01
C GLU A 139 -7.45 14.34 10.12
N THR A 140 -6.27 13.87 10.54
CA THR A 140 -5.42 12.98 9.74
C THR A 140 -5.86 11.52 9.91
N THR A 141 -6.12 10.83 8.80
CA THR A 141 -6.47 9.40 8.82
C THR A 141 -5.23 8.53 8.93
N LEU A 142 -5.23 7.54 9.82
CA LEU A 142 -4.13 6.56 9.92
C LEU A 142 -4.39 5.34 9.01
N ILE A 143 -3.47 5.13 8.08
CA ILE A 143 -3.47 4.01 7.12
C ILE A 143 -2.47 2.94 7.58
N GLY A 144 -2.97 1.75 7.91
CA GLY A 144 -2.19 0.52 8.00
C GLY A 144 -2.02 -0.14 6.62
N PHE A 145 -1.11 -1.09 6.47
CA PHE A 145 -0.94 -1.78 5.19
C PHE A 145 -0.25 -3.13 5.26
N ALA A 146 -0.36 -3.89 4.18
CA ALA A 146 0.41 -5.09 3.91
C ALA A 146 0.66 -5.29 2.40
N GLY A 147 1.60 -6.16 2.07
CA GLY A 147 1.75 -6.67 0.70
C GLY A 147 0.66 -7.70 0.38
N ALA A 148 0.18 -7.69 -0.85
CA ALA A 148 -0.71 -8.74 -1.33
C ALA A 148 0.05 -10.06 -1.54
N PRO A 149 -0.61 -11.22 -1.40
CA PRO A 149 0.04 -12.54 -1.46
C PRO A 149 0.87 -12.79 -2.72
N TRP A 150 0.39 -12.44 -3.92
CA TRP A 150 1.18 -12.56 -5.15
C TRP A 150 2.50 -11.79 -5.06
N THR A 151 2.42 -10.49 -4.81
CA THR A 151 3.62 -9.64 -4.66
C THR A 151 4.60 -10.19 -3.62
N VAL A 152 4.13 -10.60 -2.45
CA VAL A 152 5.03 -11.11 -1.40
C VAL A 152 5.66 -12.45 -1.81
N ALA A 153 4.89 -13.34 -2.43
CA ALA A 153 5.40 -14.62 -2.92
C ALA A 153 6.52 -14.42 -3.96
N THR A 154 6.43 -13.43 -4.85
CA THR A 154 7.48 -13.21 -5.86
C THR A 154 8.83 -12.85 -5.21
N TYR A 155 8.82 -12.06 -4.13
CA TYR A 155 10.02 -11.78 -3.35
C TYR A 155 10.55 -13.02 -2.62
N MET A 156 9.67 -13.82 -2.02
CA MET A 156 10.07 -15.05 -1.33
C MET A 156 10.65 -16.10 -2.28
N ILE A 157 10.20 -16.15 -3.53
CA ILE A 157 10.68 -17.13 -4.51
C ILE A 157 11.99 -16.66 -5.14
N ALA A 158 12.06 -15.39 -5.57
CA ALA A 158 13.23 -14.85 -6.25
C ALA A 158 14.33 -14.34 -5.30
N GLY A 159 14.02 -14.19 -4.01
CA GLY A 159 14.91 -13.60 -3.01
C GLY A 159 15.13 -12.09 -3.19
N LYS A 160 14.45 -11.45 -4.15
CA LYS A 160 14.52 -10.02 -4.48
C LYS A 160 13.41 -9.65 -5.46
N GLY A 161 13.22 -8.35 -5.69
CA GLY A 161 12.38 -7.89 -6.79
C GLY A 161 13.02 -8.23 -8.14
N THR A 162 12.20 -8.68 -9.09
CA THR A 162 12.58 -8.85 -10.50
C THR A 162 11.64 -8.02 -11.37
N PRO A 163 11.97 -7.68 -12.63
CA PRO A 163 11.05 -6.91 -13.47
C PRO A 163 9.84 -7.71 -13.96
N ASP A 164 10.02 -9.00 -14.24
CA ASP A 164 9.05 -9.88 -14.90
C ASP A 164 8.43 -10.93 -13.97
N GLN A 165 8.91 -11.03 -12.72
CA GLN A 165 8.55 -12.09 -11.77
C GLN A 165 8.81 -13.51 -12.32
N GLY A 166 9.78 -13.66 -13.23
CA GLY A 166 10.07 -14.92 -13.92
C GLY A 166 10.17 -16.14 -12.99
N PRO A 167 10.94 -16.08 -11.88
CA PRO A 167 11.04 -17.21 -10.95
C PRO A 167 9.71 -17.64 -10.33
N ALA A 168 8.82 -16.69 -10.04
CA ALA A 168 7.50 -17.00 -9.49
C ALA A 168 6.59 -17.65 -10.53
N HIS A 169 6.64 -17.19 -11.78
CA HIS A 169 5.92 -17.83 -12.89
C HIS A 169 6.43 -19.26 -13.16
N GLU A 170 7.74 -19.48 -13.05
CA GLU A 170 8.35 -20.81 -13.17
C GLU A 170 7.91 -21.75 -12.04
N LEU A 171 7.99 -21.32 -10.78
CA LEU A 171 7.58 -22.15 -9.65
C LEU A 171 6.09 -22.49 -9.69
N LYS A 172 5.24 -21.53 -10.05
CA LYS A 172 3.81 -21.73 -10.24
C LYS A 172 3.51 -22.81 -11.31
N GLY A 173 4.31 -22.89 -12.37
CA GLY A 173 4.16 -23.89 -13.43
C GLY A 173 4.75 -25.26 -13.08
N THR A 174 5.89 -25.28 -12.39
CA THR A 174 6.64 -26.52 -12.09
C THR A 174 6.22 -27.19 -10.79
N HIS A 175 5.82 -26.40 -9.78
CA HIS A 175 5.45 -26.85 -8.43
C HIS A 175 4.14 -26.17 -7.97
N PRO A 176 3.01 -26.36 -8.68
CA PRO A 176 1.77 -25.64 -8.42
C PRO A 176 1.24 -25.85 -7.00
N ALA A 177 1.39 -27.04 -6.42
CA ALA A 177 0.94 -27.33 -5.06
C ALA A 177 1.70 -26.50 -3.99
N VAL A 178 3.02 -26.35 -4.16
CA VAL A 178 3.84 -25.50 -3.27
C VAL A 178 3.43 -24.04 -3.44
N PHE A 179 3.25 -23.60 -4.69
CA PHE A 179 2.86 -22.23 -4.99
C PHE A 179 1.50 -21.86 -4.38
N ASP A 180 0.49 -22.71 -4.57
CA ASP A 180 -0.84 -22.53 -3.98
C ASP A 180 -0.78 -22.51 -2.45
N ALA A 181 -0.01 -23.41 -1.84
CA ALA A 181 0.16 -23.46 -0.39
C ALA A 181 0.87 -22.21 0.16
N LEU A 182 1.82 -21.64 -0.59
CA LEU A 182 2.48 -20.38 -0.24
C LEU A 182 1.51 -19.20 -0.29
N ILE A 183 0.72 -19.09 -1.37
CA ILE A 183 -0.31 -18.04 -1.49
C ILE A 183 -1.32 -18.13 -0.35
N GLU A 184 -1.76 -19.34 -0.01
CA GLU A 184 -2.69 -19.58 1.12
C GLU A 184 -2.07 -19.17 2.46
N ARG A 185 -0.79 -19.53 2.70
CA ARG A 185 -0.05 -19.15 3.92
C ARG A 185 0.04 -17.63 4.05
N LEU A 186 0.39 -16.94 2.97
CA LEU A 186 0.51 -15.48 2.91
C LEU A 186 -0.84 -14.80 3.06
N THR A 187 -1.90 -15.32 2.45
CA THR A 187 -3.27 -14.82 2.60
C THR A 187 -3.69 -14.79 4.06
N LYS A 188 -3.50 -15.91 4.77
CA LYS A 188 -3.81 -16.04 6.20
C LYS A 188 -2.95 -15.13 7.07
N ALA A 189 -1.64 -15.07 6.84
CA ALA A 189 -0.75 -14.19 7.59
C ALA A 189 -1.08 -12.71 7.37
N THR A 190 -1.45 -12.31 6.15
CA THR A 190 -1.89 -10.94 5.85
C THR A 190 -3.20 -10.59 6.56
N ILE A 191 -4.14 -11.54 6.70
CA ILE A 191 -5.38 -11.32 7.48
C ILE A 191 -5.03 -11.03 8.95
N GLU A 192 -4.21 -11.87 9.58
CA GLU A 192 -3.85 -11.68 11.00
C GLU A 192 -3.06 -10.39 11.21
N TYR A 193 -2.12 -10.08 10.32
CA TYR A 193 -1.33 -8.85 10.40
C TYR A 193 -2.18 -7.59 10.23
N LEU A 194 -3.08 -7.54 9.25
CA LEU A 194 -3.95 -6.38 9.04
C LEU A 194 -5.01 -6.26 10.14
N SER A 195 -5.56 -7.37 10.64
CA SER A 195 -6.48 -7.35 11.77
C SER A 195 -5.82 -6.71 13.00
N ALA A 196 -4.61 -7.14 13.33
CA ALA A 196 -3.87 -6.60 14.48
C ALA A 196 -3.48 -5.11 14.30
N GLN A 197 -3.26 -4.64 13.07
CA GLN A 197 -3.08 -3.21 12.81
C GLN A 197 -4.38 -2.41 13.05
N ILE A 198 -5.54 -2.96 12.65
CA ILE A 198 -6.84 -2.32 12.90
C ILE A 198 -7.10 -2.25 14.40
N ASP A 199 -6.87 -3.35 15.12
CA ASP A 199 -6.99 -3.40 16.59
C ASP A 199 -6.05 -2.40 17.30
N ALA A 200 -4.87 -2.16 16.71
CA ALA A 200 -3.90 -1.20 17.22
C ALA A 200 -4.26 0.28 16.90
N GLY A 201 -5.23 0.54 16.03
CA GLY A 201 -5.73 1.88 15.73
C GLY A 201 -5.65 2.33 14.28
N ALA A 202 -5.29 1.45 13.33
CA ALA A 202 -5.39 1.78 11.90
C ALA A 202 -6.86 1.97 11.52
N GLU A 203 -7.19 3.11 10.92
CA GLU A 203 -8.57 3.47 10.55
C GLU A 203 -8.94 3.00 9.14
N VAL A 204 -7.92 2.78 8.31
CA VAL A 204 -8.01 2.24 6.96
C VAL A 204 -6.84 1.28 6.78
N VAL A 205 -7.02 0.20 6.02
CA VAL A 205 -5.89 -0.63 5.60
C VAL A 205 -5.75 -0.69 4.09
N LYS A 206 -4.51 -0.72 3.62
CA LYS A 206 -4.17 -0.81 2.19
C LYS A 206 -3.46 -2.12 1.85
N LEU A 207 -3.91 -2.81 0.81
CA LEU A 207 -3.24 -3.96 0.21
C LEU A 207 -2.45 -3.53 -1.02
N PHE A 208 -1.14 -3.74 -0.99
CA PHE A 208 -0.23 -3.42 -2.08
C PHE A 208 0.09 -4.67 -2.91
N ASP A 209 -0.51 -4.80 -4.09
CA ASP A 209 -0.11 -5.80 -5.08
C ASP A 209 0.71 -5.13 -6.19
N SER A 210 1.96 -4.80 -5.86
CA SER A 210 2.87 -4.03 -6.72
C SER A 210 3.22 -4.74 -8.04
N TRP A 211 3.06 -6.07 -8.06
CA TRP A 211 3.37 -6.95 -9.18
C TRP A 211 2.15 -7.57 -9.87
N ALA A 212 0.94 -7.11 -9.57
CA ALA A 212 -0.28 -7.69 -10.17
C ALA A 212 -0.26 -7.69 -11.71
N GLY A 213 0.28 -6.64 -12.33
CA GLY A 213 0.38 -6.51 -13.78
C GLY A 213 1.22 -7.55 -14.51
N SER A 214 2.05 -8.34 -13.81
CA SER A 214 2.76 -9.48 -14.42
C SER A 214 1.86 -10.70 -14.63
N LEU A 215 0.73 -10.79 -13.91
CA LEU A 215 -0.26 -11.85 -14.09
C LEU A 215 -1.14 -11.56 -15.32
N LYS A 216 -1.48 -12.61 -16.08
CA LYS A 216 -2.32 -12.52 -17.29
C LYS A 216 -3.48 -13.49 -17.22
N GLY A 217 -4.61 -13.11 -17.83
CA GLY A 217 -5.78 -13.99 -17.96
C GLY A 217 -6.25 -14.56 -16.61
N PRO A 218 -6.50 -15.88 -16.52
CA PRO A 218 -6.96 -16.53 -15.29
C PRO A 218 -6.00 -16.44 -14.10
N ASP A 219 -4.71 -16.22 -14.34
CA ASP A 219 -3.72 -16.10 -13.26
C ASP A 219 -3.95 -14.85 -12.41
N PHE A 220 -4.38 -13.74 -13.02
CA PHE A 220 -4.72 -12.53 -12.28
C PHE A 220 -5.89 -12.82 -11.32
N ASP A 221 -6.91 -13.50 -11.82
CA ASP A 221 -8.10 -13.80 -11.04
C ASP A 221 -7.76 -14.74 -9.86
N ARG A 222 -6.91 -15.74 -10.10
CA ARG A 222 -6.53 -16.73 -9.10
C ARG A 222 -5.54 -16.23 -8.05
N TYR A 223 -4.57 -15.40 -8.43
CA TYR A 223 -3.44 -15.07 -7.55
C TYR A 223 -3.39 -13.61 -7.08
N ALA A 224 -4.09 -12.69 -7.74
CA ALA A 224 -4.24 -11.30 -7.27
C ALA A 224 -5.64 -11.05 -6.69
N LEU A 225 -6.68 -11.30 -7.48
CA LEU A 225 -8.07 -10.99 -7.10
C LEU A 225 -8.57 -11.90 -5.96
N GLU A 226 -8.48 -13.22 -6.12
CA GLU A 226 -9.05 -14.16 -5.15
C GLU A 226 -8.43 -14.03 -3.74
N PRO A 227 -7.10 -13.96 -3.57
CA PRO A 227 -6.51 -13.71 -2.25
C PRO A 227 -6.93 -12.36 -1.66
N THR A 228 -7.02 -11.32 -2.49
CA THR A 228 -7.48 -9.99 -2.07
C THR A 228 -8.93 -10.05 -1.59
N ARG A 229 -9.80 -10.75 -2.31
CA ARG A 229 -11.20 -10.98 -1.94
C ARG A 229 -11.32 -11.71 -0.60
N GLN A 230 -10.52 -12.76 -0.39
CA GLN A 230 -10.49 -13.51 0.87
C GLN A 230 -10.04 -12.62 2.05
N ILE A 231 -8.97 -11.86 1.87
CA ILE A 231 -8.46 -10.94 2.89
C ILE A 231 -9.52 -9.90 3.26
N ILE A 232 -10.11 -9.25 2.25
CA ILE A 232 -11.16 -8.24 2.46
C ILE A 232 -12.36 -8.84 3.17
N ALA A 233 -12.87 -9.99 2.73
CA ALA A 233 -14.01 -10.64 3.35
C ALA A 233 -13.74 -11.00 4.81
N ALA A 234 -12.56 -11.55 5.12
CA ALA A 234 -12.18 -11.89 6.49
C ALA A 234 -12.04 -10.65 7.38
N LEU A 235 -11.42 -9.58 6.87
CA LEU A 235 -11.28 -8.32 7.60
C LEU A 235 -12.64 -7.65 7.83
N LYS A 236 -13.53 -7.62 6.84
CA LYS A 236 -14.89 -7.08 7.02
C LYS A 236 -15.73 -7.91 8.00
N ALA A 237 -15.51 -9.22 8.09
CA ALA A 237 -16.17 -10.05 9.09
C ALA A 237 -15.73 -9.72 10.53
N ARG A 238 -14.44 -9.38 10.72
CA ARG A 238 -13.87 -9.01 12.03
C ARG A 238 -14.07 -7.52 12.37
N HIS A 239 -14.00 -6.67 11.35
CA HIS A 239 -13.94 -5.20 11.40
C HIS A 239 -14.89 -4.57 10.37
N PRO A 240 -16.22 -4.71 10.52
CA PRO A 240 -17.19 -4.39 9.47
C PRO A 240 -17.20 -2.93 9.04
N GLY A 241 -16.72 -2.01 9.88
CA GLY A 241 -16.66 -0.57 9.59
C GLY A 241 -15.36 -0.09 8.96
N THR A 242 -14.31 -0.92 8.91
CA THR A 242 -12.98 -0.47 8.47
C THR A 242 -12.88 -0.49 6.94
N PRO A 243 -12.60 0.66 6.29
CA PRO A 243 -12.40 0.68 4.84
C PRO A 243 -11.09 0.01 4.42
N ILE A 244 -11.09 -0.59 3.23
CA ILE A 244 -9.95 -1.29 2.66
C ILE A 244 -9.68 -0.76 1.25
N ILE A 245 -8.42 -0.37 1.02
CA ILE A 245 -7.92 0.09 -0.28
C ILE A 245 -7.15 -1.06 -0.94
N ALA A 246 -7.54 -1.48 -2.14
CA ALA A 246 -6.79 -2.45 -2.93
C ALA A 246 -5.98 -1.73 -4.03
N PHE A 247 -4.71 -2.10 -4.20
CA PHE A 247 -3.84 -1.56 -5.24
C PHE A 247 -3.25 -2.69 -6.11
N PRO A 248 -4.03 -3.25 -7.06
CA PRO A 248 -3.52 -4.19 -8.05
C PRO A 248 -2.78 -3.43 -9.16
N ARG A 249 -1.54 -3.05 -8.89
CA ARG A 249 -0.76 -2.17 -9.77
C ARG A 249 -0.61 -2.77 -11.17
N GLN A 250 -0.79 -1.93 -12.18
CA GLN A 250 -0.70 -2.26 -13.60
C GLN A 250 -1.70 -3.35 -14.03
N ALA A 251 -2.89 -3.37 -13.42
CA ALA A 251 -3.97 -4.30 -13.78
C ALA A 251 -4.62 -4.01 -15.15
N GLY A 252 -4.54 -2.78 -15.67
CA GLY A 252 -5.19 -2.39 -16.93
C GLY A 252 -6.70 -2.63 -16.89
N ASP A 253 -7.24 -3.31 -17.90
CA ASP A 253 -8.68 -3.64 -17.98
C ASP A 253 -9.18 -4.47 -16.77
N LYS A 254 -8.29 -5.14 -16.02
CA LYS A 254 -8.67 -5.86 -14.80
C LYS A 254 -9.08 -4.94 -13.64
N TYR A 255 -8.92 -3.62 -13.77
CA TYR A 255 -9.55 -2.67 -12.84
C TYR A 255 -11.08 -2.63 -12.97
N ILE A 256 -11.62 -2.92 -14.16
CA ILE A 256 -13.07 -2.87 -14.41
C ILE A 256 -13.77 -3.93 -13.56
N GLY A 257 -14.74 -3.52 -12.74
CA GLY A 257 -15.46 -4.41 -11.84
C GLY A 257 -14.66 -4.92 -10.64
N PHE A 258 -13.41 -4.48 -10.45
CA PHE A 258 -12.54 -4.98 -9.38
C PHE A 258 -13.10 -4.66 -7.99
N HIS A 259 -13.73 -3.49 -7.82
CA HIS A 259 -14.46 -3.11 -6.61
C HIS A 259 -15.41 -4.22 -6.15
N LYS A 260 -16.36 -4.58 -7.02
CA LYS A 260 -17.38 -5.59 -6.74
C LYS A 260 -16.80 -6.98 -6.55
N ALA A 261 -15.81 -7.34 -7.35
CA ALA A 261 -15.22 -8.68 -7.32
C ALA A 261 -14.37 -8.92 -6.06
N SER A 262 -13.66 -7.90 -5.59
CA SER A 262 -12.79 -7.98 -4.40
C SER A 262 -13.49 -7.59 -3.10
N GLY A 263 -14.50 -6.72 -3.17
CA GLY A 263 -15.13 -6.09 -2.00
C GLY A 263 -14.39 -4.86 -1.49
N ALA A 264 -13.41 -4.32 -2.24
CA ALA A 264 -12.65 -3.14 -1.83
C ALA A 264 -13.52 -1.87 -1.83
N ASP A 265 -13.41 -1.07 -0.76
CA ASP A 265 -14.08 0.22 -0.67
C ASP A 265 -13.41 1.25 -1.59
N CYS A 266 -12.11 1.08 -1.85
CA CYS A 266 -11.37 1.89 -2.83
C CYS A 266 -10.42 1.05 -3.68
N VAL A 267 -10.41 1.32 -4.99
CA VAL A 267 -9.39 0.79 -5.91
C VAL A 267 -8.39 1.90 -6.21
N ALA A 268 -7.15 1.70 -5.77
CA ALA A 268 -6.04 2.52 -6.17
C ALA A 268 -5.55 2.10 -7.55
N VAL A 269 -5.25 3.06 -8.41
CA VAL A 269 -4.81 2.85 -9.79
C VAL A 269 -3.46 3.53 -10.04
N ASP A 270 -2.65 2.95 -10.90
CA ASP A 270 -1.34 3.47 -11.29
C ASP A 270 -1.42 4.41 -12.51
N ASP A 271 -0.28 4.92 -12.94
CA ASP A 271 -0.12 5.89 -14.02
C ASP A 271 -0.13 5.29 -15.44
N SER A 272 -0.37 3.98 -15.60
CA SER A 272 -0.52 3.33 -16.91
C SER A 272 -1.92 3.49 -17.55
N VAL A 273 -2.92 3.96 -16.79
CA VAL A 273 -4.27 4.26 -17.27
C VAL A 273 -4.57 5.75 -17.07
N SER A 274 -5.35 6.37 -17.97
CA SER A 274 -5.69 7.78 -17.82
C SER A 274 -6.78 8.00 -16.76
N ALA A 275 -6.79 9.17 -16.13
CA ALA A 275 -7.82 9.54 -15.17
C ALA A 275 -9.23 9.54 -15.78
N GLU A 276 -9.38 9.91 -17.06
CA GLU A 276 -10.67 9.84 -17.77
C GLU A 276 -11.13 8.40 -17.96
N TRP A 277 -10.22 7.50 -18.31
CA TRP A 277 -10.55 6.08 -18.43
C TRP A 277 -10.97 5.51 -17.07
N VAL A 278 -10.27 5.89 -15.99
CA VAL A 278 -10.62 5.52 -14.61
C VAL A 278 -11.99 6.07 -14.22
N ALA A 279 -12.29 7.33 -14.57
CA ALA A 279 -13.59 7.97 -14.32
C ALA A 279 -14.74 7.23 -15.04
N GLU A 280 -14.50 6.76 -16.26
CA GLU A 280 -15.50 6.07 -17.08
C GLU A 280 -15.71 4.61 -16.67
N HIS A 281 -14.64 3.89 -16.27
CA HIS A 281 -14.68 2.43 -16.16
C HIS A 281 -14.52 1.87 -14.74
N VAL A 282 -13.96 2.64 -13.80
CA VAL A 282 -13.62 2.14 -12.44
C VAL A 282 -14.39 2.92 -11.38
N GLN A 283 -14.36 4.25 -11.43
CA GLN A 283 -15.03 5.14 -10.48
C GLN A 283 -16.56 4.95 -10.39
N PRO A 284 -17.30 4.50 -11.44
CA PRO A 284 -18.73 4.24 -11.29
C PRO A 284 -19.05 3.17 -10.23
N ASP A 285 -18.10 2.28 -9.92
CA ASP A 285 -18.27 1.23 -8.92
C ASP A 285 -17.88 1.66 -7.49
N GLY A 286 -17.15 2.77 -7.31
CA GLY A 286 -16.71 3.20 -5.98
C GLY A 286 -15.56 4.21 -5.94
N CYS A 287 -14.97 4.39 -4.75
CA CYS A 287 -13.87 5.33 -4.54
C CYS A 287 -12.62 4.92 -5.31
N VAL A 288 -11.99 5.85 -6.02
CA VAL A 288 -10.69 5.61 -6.66
C VAL A 288 -9.58 6.41 -5.98
N GLN A 289 -8.37 5.86 -6.01
CA GLN A 289 -7.17 6.54 -5.50
C GLN A 289 -6.08 6.61 -6.56
N GLY A 290 -5.45 7.78 -6.73
CA GLY A 290 -4.36 7.98 -7.68
C GLY A 290 -4.57 9.21 -8.57
N ASN A 291 -3.88 9.31 -9.70
CA ASN A 291 -2.87 8.37 -10.20
C ASN A 291 -1.67 9.05 -10.86
N LEU A 292 -1.28 10.22 -10.34
CA LEU A 292 -0.22 11.05 -10.91
C LEU A 292 1.13 10.31 -11.02
N ALA A 293 1.80 10.39 -12.16
CA ALA A 293 3.12 9.79 -12.33
C ALA A 293 4.15 10.36 -11.35
N SER A 294 4.89 9.49 -10.65
CA SER A 294 5.84 9.91 -9.61
C SER A 294 7.02 10.74 -10.15
N SER A 295 7.32 10.63 -11.44
CA SER A 295 8.35 11.43 -12.14
C SER A 295 8.09 12.93 -12.04
N HIS A 296 6.84 13.37 -11.88
CA HIS A 296 6.51 14.77 -11.67
C HIS A 296 7.09 15.34 -10.37
N MET A 297 7.36 14.50 -9.36
CA MET A 297 8.02 14.95 -8.13
C MET A 297 9.50 15.30 -8.35
N VAL A 298 10.08 14.85 -9.46
CA VAL A 298 11.44 15.20 -9.88
C VAL A 298 11.41 16.39 -10.85
N THR A 299 10.55 16.33 -11.87
CA THR A 299 10.55 17.34 -12.95
C THR A 299 9.84 18.64 -12.58
N GLY A 300 8.80 18.57 -11.74
CA GLY A 300 8.05 19.73 -11.27
C GLY A 300 7.39 20.58 -12.37
N GLY A 301 7.27 21.87 -12.08
CA GLY A 301 6.87 22.93 -13.02
C GLY A 301 5.43 22.83 -13.55
N ASP A 302 5.17 23.49 -14.68
CA ASP A 302 3.82 23.58 -15.25
C ASP A 302 3.26 22.22 -15.67
N ALA A 303 4.11 21.25 -16.00
CA ALA A 303 3.68 19.89 -16.34
C ALA A 303 3.03 19.21 -15.15
N LEU A 304 3.63 19.32 -13.95
CA LEU A 304 3.03 18.84 -12.71
C LEU A 304 1.70 19.54 -12.42
N VAL A 305 1.64 20.87 -12.55
CA VAL A 305 0.41 21.64 -12.27
C VAL A 305 -0.73 21.25 -13.22
N ARG A 306 -0.46 21.20 -14.53
CA ARG A 306 -1.47 20.83 -15.54
C ARG A 306 -1.98 19.42 -15.32
N GLU A 307 -1.08 18.46 -15.09
CA GLU A 307 -1.47 17.06 -14.90
C GLU A 307 -2.25 16.85 -13.61
N THR A 308 -1.82 17.49 -12.51
CA THR A 308 -2.54 17.47 -11.24
C THR A 308 -3.97 17.98 -11.40
N ARG A 309 -4.17 19.14 -12.04
CA ARG A 309 -5.52 19.69 -12.31
C ARG A 309 -6.35 18.79 -13.22
N ARG A 310 -5.73 18.22 -14.26
CA ARG A 310 -6.41 17.30 -15.18
C ARG A 310 -6.96 16.08 -14.45
N ILE A 311 -6.17 15.47 -13.58
CA ILE A 311 -6.59 14.31 -12.78
C ILE A 311 -7.74 14.68 -11.83
N VAL A 312 -7.63 15.81 -11.10
CA VAL A 312 -8.70 16.27 -10.20
C VAL A 312 -9.99 16.51 -10.99
N GLU A 313 -9.92 17.21 -12.12
CA GLU A 313 -11.09 17.50 -12.95
C GLU A 313 -11.71 16.22 -13.53
N ALA A 314 -10.90 15.30 -14.04
CA ALA A 314 -11.38 14.04 -14.62
C ALA A 314 -12.13 13.17 -13.60
N LEU A 315 -11.67 13.16 -12.34
CA LEU A 315 -12.22 12.31 -11.27
C LEU A 315 -13.23 13.02 -10.38
N ARG A 316 -13.59 14.27 -10.67
CA ARG A 316 -14.54 15.08 -9.85
C ARG A 316 -15.96 14.51 -9.77
N GLY A 317 -16.32 13.62 -10.70
CA GLY A 317 -17.65 13.05 -10.83
C GLY A 317 -18.01 12.03 -9.75
N GLY A 318 -17.03 11.57 -8.97
CA GLY A 318 -17.21 10.56 -7.93
C GLY A 318 -16.21 10.67 -6.78
N PRO A 319 -16.26 9.75 -5.82
CA PRO A 319 -15.31 9.67 -4.72
C PRO A 319 -13.88 9.47 -5.24
N HIS A 320 -12.97 10.34 -4.79
CA HIS A 320 -11.57 10.36 -5.23
C HIS A 320 -10.65 10.70 -4.07
N ILE A 321 -9.56 9.95 -3.93
CA ILE A 321 -8.41 10.29 -3.09
C ILE A 321 -7.23 10.59 -4.01
N PHE A 322 -6.74 11.82 -4.01
CA PHE A 322 -5.58 12.18 -4.81
C PHE A 322 -4.33 11.49 -4.25
N ASN A 323 -3.57 10.85 -5.14
CA ASN A 323 -2.30 10.22 -4.82
C ASN A 323 -1.45 10.10 -6.09
N LEU A 324 -0.20 9.69 -5.93
CA LEU A 324 0.63 9.23 -7.04
C LEU A 324 0.16 7.85 -7.53
N GLY A 325 0.52 7.49 -8.76
CA GLY A 325 0.33 6.15 -9.33
C GLY A 325 1.37 5.14 -8.83
N HIS A 326 2.51 5.61 -8.30
CA HIS A 326 3.48 4.79 -7.56
C HIS A 326 4.21 5.63 -6.50
N GLY A 327 5.02 4.97 -5.65
CA GLY A 327 5.72 5.66 -4.57
C GLY A 327 6.74 6.68 -5.09
N ILE A 328 6.87 7.81 -4.39
CA ILE A 328 7.88 8.83 -4.69
C ILE A 328 9.30 8.23 -4.67
N THR A 329 10.18 8.79 -5.50
CA THR A 329 11.57 8.34 -5.65
C THR A 329 12.53 9.22 -4.83
N PRO A 330 13.73 8.71 -4.48
CA PRO A 330 14.67 9.45 -3.63
C PRO A 330 15.21 10.77 -4.20
N ASP A 331 15.15 10.94 -5.52
CA ASP A 331 15.59 12.09 -6.31
C ASP A 331 14.52 13.19 -6.41
N ALA A 332 13.33 12.97 -5.88
CA ALA A 332 12.28 13.97 -5.86
C ALA A 332 12.64 15.20 -5.02
N ASP A 333 12.11 16.36 -5.44
CA ASP A 333 12.24 17.61 -4.71
C ASP A 333 11.02 17.82 -3.80
N PRO A 334 11.19 17.98 -2.47
CA PRO A 334 10.11 18.36 -1.56
C PRO A 334 9.30 19.59 -1.99
N ALA A 335 9.88 20.53 -2.73
CA ALA A 335 9.15 21.69 -3.26
C ALA A 335 8.09 21.28 -4.30
N ASN A 336 8.36 20.24 -5.10
CA ASN A 336 7.38 19.71 -6.05
C ASN A 336 6.22 19.01 -5.33
N VAL A 337 6.48 18.38 -4.18
CA VAL A 337 5.43 17.80 -3.34
C VAL A 337 4.50 18.91 -2.83
N GLN A 338 5.05 20.04 -2.35
CA GLN A 338 4.25 21.19 -1.93
C GLN A 338 3.43 21.77 -3.10
N LEU A 339 4.06 21.95 -4.28
CA LEU A 339 3.39 22.46 -5.47
C LEU A 339 2.21 21.58 -5.89
N MET A 340 2.34 20.25 -5.82
CA MET A 340 1.25 19.31 -6.07
C MET A 340 0.10 19.53 -5.09
N ILE A 341 0.39 19.60 -3.79
CA ILE A 341 -0.62 19.78 -2.73
C ILE A 341 -1.37 21.10 -2.93
N ASP A 342 -0.64 22.19 -3.14
CA ASP A 342 -1.24 23.52 -3.37
C ASP A 342 -2.12 23.51 -4.62
N THR A 343 -1.70 22.79 -5.66
CA THR A 343 -2.48 22.63 -6.89
C THR A 343 -3.77 21.84 -6.63
N VAL A 344 -3.74 20.73 -5.88
CA VAL A 344 -4.95 19.97 -5.54
C VAL A 344 -5.89 20.80 -4.68
N ARG A 345 -5.36 21.52 -3.68
CA ARG A 345 -6.16 22.32 -2.75
C ARG A 345 -6.79 23.58 -3.37
N SER A 346 -6.32 23.98 -4.55
CA SER A 346 -6.83 25.15 -5.29
C SER A 346 -7.55 24.79 -6.59
N ALA A 347 -7.71 23.50 -6.88
CA ALA A 347 -8.32 22.99 -8.12
C ALA A 347 -9.83 23.21 -8.18
#